data_AF-A0A520HYN3-F1
#
_entry.id   AF-A0A520HYN3-F1
#
_cell.length_a   1.000
_cell.length_b   1.000
_cell.length_c   1.000
_cell.angle_alpha   90.00
_cell.angle_beta   90.00
_cell.angle_gamma   90.00
#
_symmetry.space_group_name_H-M   'P 1'
#
loop_
_entity.id
_entity.type
_entity.pdbx_description
1 polymer ?
#
loop_
_entity_poly.entity_id
_entity_poly.type
_entity_poly.pdbx_seq_one_letter_code
_entity_poly.pdbx_strand_id
1 'polypeptide(L)'
;AEEAKNPGRDLAIGIVGSMVVCVAIYMIVAVSAVGALSFTRIGDSPEPLALILREIGSPRVATFLAASAVIALPTVILAFLYGQSRIFFVMARDRLLPEGLARVSRRGVPVRITVFTALVVMLFAGFLPIDAIAALANAGTLTAFTAVAVCMLVMRRRAPEMKRPFRAPAVWLVGLGAIGGCLYLFASLPSRTQLWFLGWNVLGLAVYLLYARRRADPAR
;
A
#
# COMPACT_ATOMS: atom_id res chain seq x y z
N ALA A 1 6.36 3.57 15.89
CA ALA A 1 7.30 4.63 16.29
C ALA A 1 7.38 4.75 17.81
N GLU A 2 6.24 4.73 18.50
CA GLU A 2 6.14 4.82 19.97
C GLU A 2 6.72 3.59 20.71
N GLU A 3 6.89 2.45 20.03
CA GLU A 3 7.40 1.20 20.62
C GLU A 3 8.87 0.91 20.26
N ALA A 4 9.52 1.76 19.46
CA ALA A 4 10.92 1.56 19.07
C ALA A 4 11.85 2.31 20.03
N LYS A 5 12.92 1.63 20.50
CA LYS A 5 13.89 2.22 21.44
C LYS A 5 14.66 3.38 20.82
N ASN A 6 15.06 3.26 19.55
CA ASN A 6 15.66 4.33 18.77
C ASN A 6 14.89 4.52 17.44
N PRO A 7 13.74 5.20 17.45
CA PRO A 7 12.85 5.24 16.29
C PRO A 7 13.52 5.80 15.03
N GLY A 8 14.45 6.75 15.19
CA GLY A 8 15.18 7.34 14.05
C GLY A 8 16.06 6.35 13.28
N ARG A 9 16.67 5.37 13.96
CA ARG A 9 17.56 4.37 13.36
C ARG A 9 16.82 3.07 13.07
N ASP A 10 16.04 2.59 14.04
CA ASP A 10 15.39 1.29 13.98
C ASP A 10 14.31 1.25 12.89
N LEU A 11 13.58 2.36 12.69
CA LEU A 11 12.60 2.44 11.59
C LEU A 11 13.29 2.44 10.22
N ALA A 12 14.42 3.13 10.08
CA ALA A 12 15.15 3.18 8.82
C ALA A 12 15.73 1.81 8.46
N ILE A 13 16.37 1.14 9.43
CA ILE A 13 16.90 -0.22 9.25
C ILE A 13 15.76 -1.22 8.98
N GLY A 14 14.65 -1.11 9.72
CA GLY A 14 13.49 -1.97 9.53
C GLY A 14 12.90 -1.84 8.13
N ILE A 15 12.64 -0.61 7.65
CA ILE A 15 12.03 -0.39 6.32
C ILE A 15 12.99 -0.78 5.20
N VAL A 16 14.24 -0.30 5.23
CA VAL A 16 15.20 -0.57 4.14
C VAL A 16 15.65 -2.03 4.17
N GLY A 17 15.94 -2.57 5.35
CA GLY A 17 16.37 -3.95 5.52
C GLY A 17 15.29 -4.95 5.10
N SER A 18 14.04 -4.75 5.53
CA SER A 18 12.93 -5.62 5.10
C SER A 18 12.71 -5.52 3.59
N MET A 19 12.76 -4.33 3.00
CA MET A 19 12.60 -4.15 1.56
C MET A 19 13.68 -4.91 0.77
N VAL A 20 14.96 -4.78 1.15
CA VAL A 20 16.06 -5.46 0.45
C VAL A 20 15.91 -6.99 0.53
N VAL A 21 15.57 -7.51 1.71
CA VAL A 21 15.35 -8.96 1.90
C VAL A 21 14.15 -9.44 1.08
N CYS A 22 13.03 -8.71 1.10
CA CYS A 22 11.85 -9.04 0.31
C CYS A 22 12.15 -9.03 -1.20
N VAL A 23 12.86 -8.02 -1.69
CA VAL A 23 13.28 -7.94 -3.10
C VAL A 23 14.17 -9.12 -3.48
N ALA A 24 15.16 -9.47 -2.64
CA ALA A 24 16.03 -10.61 -2.90
C ALA A 24 15.23 -11.92 -2.99
N ILE A 25 14.31 -12.16 -2.06
CA ILE A 25 13.43 -13.32 -2.09
C ILE A 25 12.56 -13.32 -3.35
N TYR A 26 11.96 -12.18 -3.70
CA TYR A 26 11.13 -12.07 -4.91
C TYR A 26 11.92 -12.38 -6.18
N MET A 27 13.16 -11.90 -6.29
CA MET A 27 14.03 -12.20 -7.44
C MET A 27 14.38 -13.68 -7.52
N ILE A 28 14.73 -14.31 -6.39
CA ILE A 28 15.04 -15.75 -6.35
C ILE A 28 13.81 -16.57 -6.77
N VAL A 29 12.63 -16.24 -6.25
CA VAL A 29 11.39 -16.93 -6.59
C VAL A 29 11.03 -16.71 -8.06
N ALA A 30 11.16 -15.49 -8.58
CA ALA A 30 10.87 -15.19 -9.98
C ALA A 30 11.78 -15.95 -10.95
N VAL A 31 13.09 -15.95 -10.70
CA VAL A 31 14.06 -16.71 -11.51
C VAL A 31 13.77 -18.21 -11.45
N SER A 32 13.47 -18.74 -10.26
CA SER A 32 13.12 -20.16 -10.08
C SER A 32 11.83 -20.53 -10.81
N ALA A 33 10.82 -19.66 -10.76
CA ALA A 33 9.53 -19.88 -11.43
C ALA A 33 9.65 -19.89 -12.95
N VAL A 34 10.32 -18.88 -13.53
CA VAL A 34 10.53 -18.78 -14.98
C VAL A 34 11.48 -19.86 -15.49
N GLY A 35 12.44 -20.30 -14.67
CA GLY A 35 13.31 -21.43 -15.00
C GLY A 35 12.59 -22.79 -15.00
N ALA A 36 11.49 -22.92 -14.26
CA ALA A 36 10.74 -24.16 -14.16
C ALA A 36 9.64 -24.33 -15.22
N LEU A 37 8.90 -23.26 -15.53
CA LEU A 37 7.74 -23.30 -16.43
C LEU A 37 7.68 -22.08 -17.34
N SER A 38 7.06 -22.26 -18.51
CA SER A 38 6.83 -21.17 -19.46
C SER A 38 5.99 -20.05 -18.83
N PHE A 39 6.41 -18.79 -19.00
CA PHE A 39 5.75 -17.60 -18.44
C PHE A 39 4.25 -17.49 -18.80
N THR A 40 3.83 -18.03 -19.95
CA THR A 40 2.43 -18.04 -20.39
C THR A 40 1.54 -18.87 -19.46
N ARG A 41 1.95 -20.10 -19.13
CA ARG A 41 1.21 -20.97 -18.19
C ARG A 41 1.19 -20.44 -16.76
N ILE A 42 2.24 -19.74 -16.36
CA ILE A 42 2.32 -19.13 -15.02
C ILE A 42 1.30 -17.98 -14.91
N GLY A 43 1.18 -17.16 -15.96
CA GLY A 43 0.30 -15.98 -15.97
C GLY A 43 -1.19 -16.30 -15.91
N ASP A 44 -1.61 -17.46 -16.42
CA ASP A 44 -3.04 -17.85 -16.48
C ASP A 44 -3.55 -18.53 -15.21
N SER A 45 -2.66 -18.83 -14.24
CA SER A 45 -3.03 -19.55 -13.02
C SER A 45 -3.32 -18.61 -11.85
N PRO A 46 -4.41 -18.82 -11.09
CA PRO A 46 -4.66 -18.08 -9.84
C PRO A 46 -3.69 -18.48 -8.72
N GLU A 47 -3.03 -19.65 -8.83
CA GLU A 47 -2.04 -20.14 -7.86
C GLU A 47 -0.71 -20.53 -8.52
N PRO A 48 0.03 -19.56 -9.12
CA PRO A 48 1.15 -19.85 -10.01
C PRO A 48 2.27 -20.66 -9.35
N LEU A 49 2.63 -20.35 -8.10
CA LEU A 49 3.70 -21.06 -7.39
C LEU A 49 3.31 -22.50 -7.00
N ALA A 50 2.05 -22.72 -6.60
CA ALA A 50 1.57 -24.06 -6.30
C ALA A 50 1.46 -24.90 -7.58
N LEU A 51 1.00 -24.29 -8.68
CA LEU A 51 0.97 -24.93 -10.00
C LEU A 51 2.37 -25.39 -10.41
N ILE A 52 3.38 -24.53 -10.26
CA ILE A 52 4.76 -24.87 -10.61
C ILE A 52 5.24 -26.11 -9.86
N LEU A 53 4.99 -26.18 -8.55
CA LEU A 53 5.39 -27.33 -7.74
C LEU A 53 4.64 -28.63 -8.10
N ARG A 54 3.37 -28.53 -8.53
CA ARG A 54 2.61 -29.69 -9.01
C ARG A 54 3.17 -30.23 -10.33
N GLU A 55 3.49 -29.35 -11.26
CA GLU A 55 4.02 -29.69 -12.59
C GLU A 55 5.45 -30.27 -12.54
N ILE A 56 6.29 -29.83 -11.59
CA ILE A 56 7.64 -30.41 -11.38
C ILE A 56 7.55 -31.78 -10.65
N GLY A 57 6.35 -32.27 -10.34
CA GLY A 57 6.16 -33.59 -9.72
C GLY A 57 6.28 -33.59 -8.19
N SER A 58 6.15 -32.42 -7.54
CA SER A 58 6.17 -32.28 -6.07
C SER A 58 4.83 -31.79 -5.49
N PRO A 59 3.73 -32.54 -5.70
CA PRO A 59 2.39 -32.12 -5.28
C PRO A 59 2.24 -32.00 -3.76
N ARG A 60 2.99 -32.78 -2.97
CA ARG A 60 2.97 -32.67 -1.50
C ARG A 60 3.50 -31.31 -1.02
N VAL A 61 4.56 -30.82 -1.66
CA VAL A 61 5.13 -29.49 -1.34
C VAL A 61 4.19 -28.39 -1.82
N ALA A 62 3.54 -28.57 -2.98
CA ALA A 62 2.51 -27.64 -3.46
C ALA A 62 1.35 -27.48 -2.46
N THR A 63 0.84 -28.57 -1.90
CA THR A 63 -0.23 -28.54 -0.89
C THR A 63 0.23 -27.88 0.40
N PHE A 64 1.46 -28.17 0.84
CA PHE A 64 2.04 -27.50 2.01
C PHE A 64 2.18 -25.98 1.80
N LEU A 65 2.67 -25.57 0.63
CA LEU A 65 2.76 -24.16 0.26
C LEU A 65 1.38 -23.49 0.26
N ALA A 66 0.39 -24.10 -0.39
CA ALA A 66 -0.98 -23.59 -0.40
C ALA A 66 -1.56 -23.47 1.01
N ALA A 67 -1.38 -24.48 1.86
CA ALA A 67 -1.82 -24.45 3.25
C ALA A 67 -1.16 -23.31 4.05
N SER A 68 0.16 -23.09 3.85
CA SER A 68 0.86 -21.97 4.48
C SER A 68 0.31 -20.62 4.05
N ALA A 69 -0.08 -20.48 2.77
CA ALA A 69 -0.66 -19.25 2.24
C ALA A 69 -2.03 -18.96 2.88
N VAL A 70 -2.87 -19.98 3.09
CA VAL A 70 -4.16 -19.83 3.79
C VAL A 70 -3.98 -19.29 5.21
N ILE A 71 -2.92 -19.67 5.91
CA ILE A 71 -2.62 -19.19 7.27
C ILE A 71 -1.99 -17.79 7.23
N ALA A 72 -1.15 -17.49 6.24
CA ALA A 72 -0.42 -16.23 6.15
C ALA A 72 -1.28 -15.05 5.66
N LEU A 73 -2.15 -15.25 4.66
CA LEU A 73 -2.94 -14.19 4.03
C LEU A 73 -3.84 -13.42 5.00
N PRO A 74 -4.55 -14.06 5.96
CA PRO A 74 -5.33 -13.35 6.97
C PRO A 74 -4.53 -12.36 7.80
N THR A 75 -3.27 -12.67 8.10
CA THR A 75 -2.38 -11.78 8.86
C THR A 75 -2.10 -10.49 8.10
N VAL A 76 -1.87 -10.60 6.78
CA VAL A 76 -1.66 -9.44 5.90
C VAL A 76 -2.94 -8.60 5.78
N ILE A 77 -4.09 -9.25 5.60
CA ILE A 77 -5.39 -8.57 5.55
C ILE A 77 -5.65 -7.80 6.85
N LEU A 78 -5.38 -8.42 8.01
CA LEU A 78 -5.53 -7.77 9.30
C LEU A 78 -4.62 -6.55 9.43
N ALA A 79 -3.36 -6.64 9.00
CA ALA A 79 -2.43 -5.52 9.00
C ALA A 79 -2.93 -4.35 8.13
N PHE A 80 -3.48 -4.62 6.94
CA PHE A 80 -4.07 -3.59 6.08
C PHE A 80 -5.34 -2.97 6.67
N LEU A 81 -6.26 -3.77 7.20
CA LEU A 81 -7.49 -3.27 7.85
C LEU A 81 -7.17 -2.40 9.06
N TYR A 82 -6.14 -2.76 9.83
CA TYR A 82 -5.66 -1.98 10.96
C TYR A 82 -5.04 -0.64 10.50
N GLY A 83 -4.17 -0.68 9.48
CA GLY A 83 -3.58 0.53 8.90
C GLY A 83 -4.63 1.50 8.36
N GLN A 84 -5.60 0.99 7.59
CA GLN A 84 -6.71 1.76 7.04
C GLN A 84 -7.57 2.39 8.15
N SER A 85 -7.91 1.64 9.20
CA SER A 85 -8.71 2.14 10.31
C SER A 85 -8.02 3.30 11.05
N ARG A 86 -6.69 3.24 11.22
CA ARG A 86 -5.89 4.32 11.81
C ARG A 86 -5.88 5.58 10.94
N ILE A 87 -5.70 5.44 9.63
CA ILE A 87 -5.71 6.58 8.70
C ILE A 87 -7.07 7.27 8.74
N PHE A 88 -8.17 6.51 8.66
CA PHE A 88 -9.51 7.09 8.74
C PHE A 88 -9.80 7.77 10.07
N PHE A 89 -9.30 7.21 11.17
CA PHE A 89 -9.42 7.83 12.48
C PHE A 89 -8.71 9.20 12.55
N VAL A 90 -7.48 9.29 12.03
CA VAL A 90 -6.74 10.56 11.96
C VAL A 90 -7.44 11.55 11.03
N MET A 91 -7.89 11.13 9.85
CA MET A 91 -8.65 11.98 8.92
C MET A 91 -9.96 12.51 9.53
N ALA A 92 -10.67 11.67 10.28
CA ALA A 92 -11.91 12.07 10.95
C ALA A 92 -11.64 13.01 12.15
N ARG A 93 -10.51 12.84 12.85
CA ARG A 93 -10.04 13.77 13.88
C ARG A 93 -9.68 15.14 13.27
N ASP A 94 -9.09 15.14 12.08
CA ASP A 94 -8.73 16.36 11.34
C ASP A 94 -9.95 16.97 10.60
N ARG A 95 -11.17 16.51 10.92
CA ARG A 95 -12.47 16.95 10.35
C ARG A 95 -12.60 16.80 8.82
N LEU A 96 -11.72 16.03 8.19
CA LEU A 96 -11.80 15.71 6.77
C LEU A 96 -12.94 14.72 6.46
N LEU A 97 -13.46 14.03 7.48
CA LEU A 97 -14.58 13.08 7.40
C LEU A 97 -15.65 13.39 8.46
N PRO A 98 -16.89 12.88 8.31
CA PRO A 98 -17.94 13.06 9.31
C PRO A 98 -17.52 12.64 10.73
N GLU A 99 -17.66 13.53 11.72
CA GLU A 99 -17.23 13.32 13.11
C GLU A 99 -17.88 12.09 13.77
N GLY A 100 -19.04 11.64 13.27
CA GLY A 100 -19.71 10.41 13.70
C GLY A 100 -18.90 9.13 13.46
N LEU A 101 -17.97 9.14 12.49
CA LEU A 101 -17.02 8.06 12.23
C LEU A 101 -15.84 8.10 13.20
N ALA A 102 -15.46 9.28 13.71
CA ALA A 102 -14.40 9.43 14.71
C ALA A 102 -14.80 8.93 16.11
N ARG A 103 -16.08 8.60 16.35
CA ARG A 103 -16.54 8.12 17.66
C ARG A 103 -15.91 6.77 18.00
N VAL A 104 -15.02 6.82 18.99
CA VAL A 104 -14.35 5.67 19.56
C VAL A 104 -15.29 4.96 20.55
N SER A 105 -15.23 3.63 20.58
CA SER A 105 -15.95 2.83 21.59
C SER A 105 -15.38 3.09 23.00
N ARG A 106 -16.10 2.67 24.05
CA ARG A 106 -15.68 2.77 25.47
C ARG A 106 -14.31 2.14 25.75
N ARG A 107 -13.80 1.26 24.86
CA ARG A 107 -12.49 0.60 24.95
C ARG A 107 -11.38 1.26 24.11
N GLY A 108 -11.59 2.44 23.52
CA GLY A 108 -10.55 3.10 22.73
C GLY A 108 -10.41 2.60 21.28
N VAL A 109 -11.30 1.71 20.82
CA VAL A 109 -11.26 1.11 19.46
C VAL A 109 -12.31 1.78 18.53
N PRO A 110 -11.95 2.18 17.29
CA PRO A 110 -12.86 2.79 16.32
C PRO A 110 -13.73 1.74 15.60
N VAL A 111 -14.57 1.01 16.35
CA VAL A 111 -15.36 -0.14 15.85
C VAL A 111 -16.21 0.22 14.63
N ARG A 112 -16.81 1.42 14.60
CA ARG A 112 -17.65 1.87 13.48
C ARG A 112 -16.86 2.00 12.18
N ILE A 113 -15.64 2.53 12.25
CA ILE A 113 -14.75 2.65 11.09
C ILE A 113 -14.41 1.26 10.60
N THR A 114 -14.02 0.34 11.49
CA THR A 114 -13.61 -1.02 11.12
C THR A 114 -14.73 -1.81 10.48
N VAL A 115 -15.97 -1.72 11.00
CA VAL A 115 -17.13 -2.41 10.39
C VAL A 115 -17.47 -1.79 9.03
N PHE A 116 -17.45 -0.46 8.92
CA PHE A 116 -17.71 0.23 7.66
C PHE A 116 -16.67 -0.15 6.60
N THR A 117 -15.38 -0.11 6.94
CA THR A 117 -14.31 -0.48 6.00
C THR A 117 -14.37 -1.96 5.63
N ALA A 118 -14.66 -2.86 6.58
CA ALA A 118 -14.82 -4.28 6.30
C ALA A 118 -15.99 -4.55 5.33
N LEU A 119 -17.13 -3.87 5.50
CA LEU A 119 -18.27 -3.98 4.60
C LEU A 119 -17.92 -3.52 3.18
N VAL A 120 -17.24 -2.37 3.07
CA VAL A 120 -16.80 -1.83 1.78
C VAL A 120 -15.78 -2.76 1.10
N VAL A 121 -14.82 -3.29 1.85
CA VAL A 121 -13.84 -4.27 1.34
C VAL A 121 -14.52 -5.56 0.89
N MET A 122 -15.48 -6.07 1.66
CA MET A 122 -16.25 -7.26 1.31
C MET A 122 -17.03 -7.07 0.01
N LEU A 123 -17.65 -5.90 -0.16
CA LEU A 123 -18.34 -5.55 -1.40
C LEU A 123 -17.37 -5.53 -2.59
N PHE A 124 -16.23 -4.84 -2.47
CA PHE A 124 -15.27 -4.80 -3.56
C PHE A 124 -14.66 -6.17 -3.86
N ALA A 125 -14.33 -6.97 -2.84
CA ALA A 125 -13.78 -8.31 -3.01
C ALA A 125 -14.77 -9.29 -3.67
N GLY A 126 -16.08 -9.11 -3.47
CA GLY A 126 -17.11 -9.96 -4.08
C GLY A 126 -17.46 -9.59 -5.52
N PHE A 127 -17.31 -8.32 -5.91
CA PHE A 127 -17.81 -7.81 -7.20
C PHE A 127 -16.73 -7.40 -8.21
N LEU A 128 -15.50 -7.13 -7.77
CA LEU A 128 -14.42 -6.73 -8.68
C LEU A 128 -13.41 -7.87 -8.90
N PRO A 129 -12.93 -8.07 -10.14
CA PRO A 129 -11.87 -9.04 -10.40
C PRO A 129 -10.58 -8.62 -9.70
N ILE A 130 -9.81 -9.60 -9.22
CA ILE A 130 -8.59 -9.38 -8.44
C ILE A 130 -7.57 -8.52 -9.19
N ASP A 131 -7.46 -8.67 -10.51
CA ASP A 131 -6.54 -7.89 -11.34
C ASP A 131 -6.90 -6.40 -11.36
N ALA A 132 -8.20 -6.08 -11.38
CA ALA A 132 -8.65 -4.70 -11.32
C ALA A 132 -8.41 -4.09 -9.94
N ILE A 133 -8.63 -4.85 -8.87
CA ILE A 133 -8.33 -4.42 -7.50
C ILE A 133 -6.83 -4.18 -7.34
N ALA A 134 -5.99 -5.10 -7.81
CA ALA A 134 -4.54 -4.99 -7.77
C ALA A 134 -4.05 -3.79 -8.59
N ALA A 135 -4.55 -3.59 -9.81
CA ALA A 135 -4.20 -2.45 -10.64
C ALA A 135 -4.59 -1.12 -9.98
N LEU A 136 -5.76 -1.04 -9.35
CA LEU A 136 -6.22 0.17 -8.64
C LEU A 136 -5.39 0.43 -7.37
N ALA A 137 -5.06 -0.61 -6.61
CA ALA A 137 -4.19 -0.51 -5.43
C ALA A 137 -2.78 -0.05 -5.81
N ASN A 138 -2.24 -0.56 -6.93
CA ASN A 138 -0.96 -0.14 -7.49
C ASN A 138 -1.01 1.32 -7.92
N ALA A 139 -2.05 1.75 -8.64
CA ALA A 139 -2.23 3.15 -9.03
C ALA A 139 -2.20 4.11 -7.82
N GLY A 140 -2.92 3.75 -6.75
CA GLY A 140 -2.94 4.52 -5.50
C GLY A 140 -1.58 4.55 -4.80
N THR A 141 -0.91 3.40 -4.69
CA THR A 141 0.39 3.30 -4.03
C THR A 141 1.48 4.07 -4.79
N LEU A 142 1.52 3.97 -6.12
CA LEU A 142 2.47 4.71 -6.97
C LEU A 142 2.25 6.23 -6.86
N THR A 143 1.00 6.67 -6.81
CA THR A 143 0.67 8.09 -6.62
C THR A 143 1.09 8.57 -5.24
N ALA A 144 0.85 7.78 -4.19
CA ALA A 144 1.28 8.09 -2.83
C ALA A 144 2.83 8.16 -2.73
N PHE A 145 3.55 7.21 -3.34
CA PHE A 145 5.01 7.24 -3.39
C PHE A 145 5.56 8.43 -4.15
N THR A 146 4.92 8.80 -5.26
CA THR A 146 5.25 10.03 -6.00
C THR A 146 5.06 11.26 -5.12
N ALA A 147 3.93 11.38 -4.43
CA ALA A 147 3.65 12.49 -3.52
C ALA A 147 4.67 12.55 -2.36
N VAL A 148 5.01 11.41 -1.75
CA VAL A 148 6.04 11.33 -0.70
C VAL A 148 7.41 11.76 -1.22
N ALA A 149 7.80 11.34 -2.43
CA ALA A 149 9.06 11.73 -3.05
C ALA A 149 9.09 13.24 -3.35
N VAL A 150 8.01 13.81 -3.86
CA VAL A 150 7.86 15.27 -4.06
C VAL A 150 7.94 16.01 -2.73
N CYS A 151 7.18 15.60 -1.72
CA CYS A 151 7.21 16.18 -0.38
C CYS A 151 8.63 16.16 0.21
N MET A 152 9.35 15.05 0.02
CA MET A 152 10.72 14.89 0.49
C MET A 152 11.70 15.88 -0.20
N LEU A 153 11.55 16.13 -1.51
CA LEU A 153 12.31 17.15 -2.25
C LEU A 153 11.91 18.58 -1.85
N VAL A 154 10.62 18.86 -1.70
CA VAL A 154 10.11 20.18 -1.29
C VAL A 154 10.57 20.52 0.13
N MET A 155 10.50 19.56 1.06
CA MET A 155 10.95 19.75 2.44
C MET A 155 12.47 19.95 2.54
N ARG A 156 13.25 19.51 1.56
CA ARG A 156 14.68 19.87 1.47
C ARG A 156 14.92 21.33 1.12
N ARG A 157 14.05 21.95 0.33
CA ARG A 157 14.15 23.39 0.02
C ARG A 157 13.51 24.28 1.09
N ARG A 158 12.35 23.89 1.63
CA ARG A 158 11.60 24.72 2.59
C ARG A 158 12.10 24.64 4.03
N ALA A 159 12.65 23.51 4.45
CA ALA A 159 13.04 23.28 5.85
C ALA A 159 14.41 22.57 5.94
N PRO A 160 15.51 23.25 5.54
CA PRO A 160 16.85 22.67 5.53
C PRO A 160 17.37 22.33 6.94
N GLU A 161 17.07 23.17 7.93
CA GLU A 161 17.59 23.08 9.31
C GLU A 161 16.94 21.98 10.18
N MET A 162 15.91 21.28 9.69
CA MET A 162 15.28 20.25 10.50
C MET A 162 16.22 19.07 10.77
N LYS A 163 16.27 18.64 12.03
CA LYS A 163 16.99 17.42 12.43
C LYS A 163 16.37 16.21 11.74
N ARG A 164 17.16 15.52 10.93
CA ARG A 164 16.75 14.34 10.15
C ARG A 164 17.52 13.12 10.66
N PRO A 165 16.87 12.19 11.39
CA PRO A 165 17.54 11.00 11.92
C PRO A 165 18.09 10.08 10.83
N PHE A 166 17.43 10.05 9.66
CA PHE A 166 17.89 9.37 8.46
C PHE A 166 17.93 10.34 7.29
N ARG A 167 18.98 10.26 6.47
CA ARG A 167 19.15 11.02 5.24
C ARG A 167 19.41 10.05 4.10
N ALA A 168 18.51 10.01 3.11
CA ALA A 168 18.75 9.23 1.92
C ALA A 168 20.04 9.72 1.20
N PRO A 169 20.84 8.81 0.63
CA PRO A 169 21.99 9.19 -0.18
C PRO A 169 21.52 9.90 -1.46
N ALA A 170 22.28 10.88 -1.95
CA ALA A 170 22.03 11.58 -3.21
C ALA A 170 20.55 11.92 -3.49
N VAL A 171 19.90 12.64 -2.58
CA VAL A 171 18.44 12.76 -2.56
C VAL A 171 17.79 13.32 -3.82
N TRP A 172 18.47 14.21 -4.55
CA TRP A 172 17.94 14.67 -5.83
C TRP A 172 17.84 13.52 -6.84
N LEU A 173 18.85 12.63 -6.90
CA LEU A 173 18.81 11.45 -7.77
C LEU A 173 17.76 10.44 -7.30
N VAL A 174 17.74 10.13 -6.00
CA VAL A 174 16.77 9.16 -5.44
C VAL A 174 15.33 9.68 -5.57
N GLY A 175 15.10 10.96 -5.28
CA GLY A 175 13.78 11.58 -5.36
C GLY A 175 13.28 11.69 -6.80
N LEU A 176 14.10 12.19 -7.73
CA LEU A 176 13.73 12.27 -9.14
C LEU A 176 13.57 10.88 -9.78
N GLY A 177 14.45 9.93 -9.43
CA GLY A 177 14.35 8.54 -9.87
C GLY A 177 13.08 7.86 -9.35
N ALA A 178 12.71 8.08 -8.09
CA ALA A 178 11.47 7.56 -7.52
C ALA A 178 10.23 8.15 -8.22
N ILE A 179 10.21 9.46 -8.46
CA ILE A 179 9.12 10.13 -9.19
C ILE A 179 9.03 9.57 -10.62
N GLY A 180 10.15 9.55 -11.35
CA GLY A 180 10.19 9.04 -12.72
C GLY A 180 9.75 7.59 -12.83
N GLY A 181 10.26 6.73 -11.95
CA GLY A 181 9.89 5.31 -11.90
C GLY A 181 8.42 5.08 -11.54
N CYS A 182 7.90 5.80 -10.55
CA CYS A 182 6.49 5.68 -10.17
C CYS A 182 5.56 6.17 -11.27
N LEU A 183 5.88 7.30 -11.92
CA LEU A 183 5.11 7.82 -13.04
C LEU A 183 5.17 6.90 -14.26
N TYR A 184 6.33 6.30 -14.56
CA TYR A 184 6.48 5.32 -15.63
C TYR A 184 5.63 4.07 -15.41
N LEU A 185 5.67 3.50 -14.20
CA LEU A 185 4.85 2.34 -13.86
C LEU A 185 3.36 2.69 -13.84
N PHE A 186 3.01 3.90 -13.39
CA PHE A 186 1.63 4.37 -13.44
C PHE A 186 1.13 4.53 -14.87
N ALA A 187 1.96 5.07 -15.77
CA ALA A 187 1.65 5.19 -17.20
C ALA A 187 1.50 3.83 -17.88
N SER A 188 2.23 2.82 -17.42
CA SER A 188 2.14 1.43 -17.90
C SER A 188 0.86 0.69 -17.45
N LEU A 189 0.08 1.24 -16.51
CA LEU A 189 -1.19 0.63 -16.10
C LEU A 189 -2.27 0.79 -17.17
N PRO A 190 -3.28 -0.12 -17.22
CA PRO A 190 -4.39 0.01 -18.15
C PRO A 190 -5.07 1.38 -18.07
N SER A 191 -5.35 2.00 -19.23
CA SER A 191 -5.94 3.35 -19.31
C SER A 191 -7.28 3.44 -18.57
N ARG A 192 -8.04 2.34 -18.55
CA ARG A 192 -9.28 2.22 -17.76
C ARG A 192 -8.99 2.47 -16.28
N THR A 193 -8.00 1.79 -15.70
CA THR A 193 -7.59 1.95 -14.29
C THR A 193 -7.16 3.38 -13.98
N GLN A 194 -6.41 4.02 -14.88
CA GLN A 194 -6.00 5.41 -14.73
C GLN A 194 -7.23 6.34 -14.66
N LEU A 195 -8.21 6.15 -15.54
CA LEU A 195 -9.46 6.94 -15.53
C LEU A 195 -10.26 6.74 -14.24
N TRP A 196 -10.44 5.50 -13.79
CA TRP A 196 -11.12 5.22 -12.50
C TRP A 196 -10.39 5.87 -11.33
N PHE A 197 -9.07 5.77 -11.30
CA PHE A 197 -8.25 6.37 -10.27
C PHE A 197 -8.34 7.91 -10.28
N LEU A 198 -8.24 8.53 -11.45
CA LEU A 198 -8.38 9.98 -11.61
C LEU A 198 -9.80 10.44 -11.23
N GLY A 199 -10.84 9.72 -11.67
CA GLY A 199 -12.22 9.98 -11.29
C GLY A 199 -12.42 9.94 -9.77
N TRP A 200 -11.83 8.95 -9.10
CA TRP A 200 -11.86 8.86 -7.63
C TRP A 200 -11.11 10.01 -6.96
N ASN A 201 -9.96 10.44 -7.50
CA ASN A 201 -9.24 11.61 -6.99
C ASN A 201 -10.03 12.91 -7.17
N VAL A 202 -10.70 13.08 -8.31
CA VAL A 202 -11.59 14.22 -8.56
C VAL A 202 -12.76 14.22 -7.58
N LEU A 203 -13.38 13.06 -7.33
CA LEU A 203 -14.41 12.91 -6.31
C LEU A 203 -13.89 13.27 -4.91
N GLY A 204 -12.71 12.76 -4.54
CA GLY A 204 -12.05 13.10 -3.28
C GLY A 204 -11.77 14.59 -3.14
N LEU A 205 -11.31 15.24 -4.21
CA LEU A 205 -11.09 16.68 -4.26
C LEU A 205 -12.40 17.46 -4.16
N ALA A 206 -13.47 17.01 -4.81
CA ALA A 206 -14.79 17.62 -4.71
C ALA A 206 -15.33 17.54 -3.27
N VAL A 207 -15.23 16.37 -2.63
CA VAL A 207 -15.58 16.20 -1.21
C VAL A 207 -14.73 17.12 -0.33
N TYR A 208 -13.42 17.21 -0.59
CA TYR A 208 -12.55 18.12 0.13
C TYR A 208 -12.97 19.59 -0.02
N LEU A 209 -13.26 20.06 -1.23
CA LEU A 209 -13.64 21.46 -1.48
C LEU A 209 -15.04 21.80 -0.93
N LEU A 210 -15.98 20.87 -0.99
CA LEU A 210 -17.37 21.09 -0.56
C LEU A 210 -17.54 20.96 0.96
N TYR A 211 -16.86 19.99 1.59
CA TYR A 211 -17.03 19.66 3.01
C TYR A 211 -15.81 20.07 3.84
N ALA A 212 -14.61 19.64 3.46
CA ALA A 212 -13.41 19.83 4.28
C ALA A 212 -12.93 21.29 4.29
N ARG A 213 -12.93 22.02 3.16
CA ARG A 213 -12.48 23.43 3.11
C ARG A 213 -13.30 24.36 4.02
N ARG A 214 -14.56 24.01 4.29
CA ARG A 214 -15.45 24.80 5.17
C ARG A 214 -15.27 24.48 6.66
N ARG A 215 -14.59 23.38 6.99
CA ARG A 215 -14.43 22.86 8.37
C ARG A 215 -12.97 22.62 8.80
N ALA A 216 -12.05 22.63 7.84
CA ALA A 216 -10.61 22.60 8.06
C ALA A 216 -10.17 24.00 8.48
N ASP A 217 -9.98 24.16 9.78
CA ASP A 217 -9.42 25.36 10.37
C ASP A 217 -7.95 25.50 9.92
N PRO A 218 -7.53 26.64 9.33
CA PRO A 218 -6.13 26.84 8.92
C PRO A 218 -5.14 26.96 10.09
N ALA A 219 -5.61 26.93 11.34
CA ALA A 219 -4.82 27.24 12.52
C ALA A 219 -4.91 26.13 13.59
N ARG A 220 -4.13 25.07 13.45
CA ARG A 220 -3.57 24.28 14.56
C ARG A 220 -2.33 23.51 14.13
#